data_AF-F0LMR4-F1
#
_entry.id   AF-F0LMR4-F1
#
_cell.length_a   1.000
_cell.length_b   1.000
_cell.length_c   1.000
_cell.angle_alpha   90.00
_cell.angle_beta   90.00
_cell.angle_gamma   90.00
#
_symmetry.space_group_name_H-M   'P 1'
#
loop_
_entity.id
_entity.type
_entity.pdbx_description
1 polymer ?
#
loop_
_entity_poly.entity_id
_entity_poly.type
_entity_poly.pdbx_seq_one_letter_code
_entity_poly.pdbx_strand_id
1 'polypeptide(L)'
;MMRKKVLTTSLVMIFMLSLIPISHAADVNIVILVSDNEADSTLADSVANIINAYAVIKVPWGIYNPNYSAEVLKYAPDKVIIIGGPTAVPIDYEKDLEEMDIPFERWYGKNRYETNLVVVQKLKEEFPEEFSQIETVYIVHGRDVLSMLMQRWLDALPNVAKYKSIWVFTGDGYENLSLQVLDDILEASQGRPWVEVIVTSRWIQLEHKKVPKPLFNINTDEIANFLRKKGYEVTVGNYTRGTYFTIKYAGTIGQVVLETLKLVDNKTQVAENFLDGLDIPEAKKRLNMAKEQITKAWKLYSLGNYQEAYLLAVAANRNADFVISMSAKEWNKIAQMSLNYALNREVLRLEARINALKVLGINTESVEEVLAEIKLAIKSKNYSKALKLIKEAKEELREMFINEKRHPLPVPPDHREERGGHAKNPRP
;
A
#
# COMPACT_ATOMS: atom_id res chain seq x y z
N MET A 1 20.19 -28.48 -26.61
CA MET A 1 19.30 -29.10 -25.62
C MET A 1 19.50 -28.40 -24.27
N MET A 2 18.43 -27.78 -23.76
CA MET A 2 18.19 -27.27 -22.39
C MET A 2 19.21 -26.32 -21.71
N ARG A 3 18.90 -25.02 -21.73
CA ARG A 3 19.26 -24.06 -20.68
C ARG A 3 18.28 -24.20 -19.52
N LYS A 4 18.73 -24.62 -18.34
CA LYS A 4 17.95 -24.52 -17.10
C LYS A 4 18.06 -23.09 -16.57
N LYS A 5 16.93 -22.38 -16.53
CA LYS A 5 16.77 -21.12 -15.78
C LYS A 5 16.60 -21.48 -14.31
N VAL A 6 17.45 -20.93 -13.45
CA VAL A 6 17.29 -21.01 -12.00
C VAL A 6 16.28 -19.94 -11.58
N LEU A 7 15.12 -20.40 -11.14
CA LEU A 7 14.05 -19.59 -10.56
C LEU A 7 14.26 -19.63 -9.04
N THR A 8 14.76 -18.55 -8.42
CA THR A 8 14.83 -18.42 -6.97
C THR A 8 13.55 -17.73 -6.47
N THR A 9 12.49 -18.51 -6.29
CA THR A 9 11.33 -18.12 -5.48
C THR A 9 11.64 -18.42 -4.01
N SER A 10 11.82 -17.39 -3.19
CA SER A 10 11.75 -17.53 -1.73
C SER A 10 10.28 -17.38 -1.34
N LEU A 11 9.56 -18.50 -1.37
CA LEU A 11 8.19 -18.62 -0.85
C LEU A 11 8.32 -19.22 0.55
N VAL A 12 8.24 -18.39 1.59
CA VAL A 12 8.02 -18.90 2.95
C VAL A 12 6.52 -18.87 3.16
N MET A 13 5.89 -20.03 2.98
CA MET A 13 4.47 -20.24 3.23
C MET A 13 4.39 -21.16 4.45
N ILE A 14 4.14 -20.60 5.63
CA ILE A 14 3.82 -21.41 6.81
C ILE A 14 2.31 -21.68 6.77
N PHE A 15 1.94 -22.77 6.10
CA PHE A 15 0.63 -23.38 6.25
C PHE A 15 0.66 -24.24 7.52
N MET A 16 0.19 -23.71 8.66
CA MET A 16 -0.26 -24.57 9.76
C MET A 16 -1.75 -24.80 9.58
N LEU A 17 -2.08 -25.97 9.02
CA LEU A 17 -3.44 -26.47 8.92
C LEU A 17 -4.11 -26.49 10.31
N SER A 18 -5.21 -25.76 10.43
CA SER A 18 -6.41 -26.37 11.02
C SER A 18 -7.55 -26.21 10.02
N LEU A 19 -7.96 -27.32 9.43
CA LEU A 19 -9.22 -27.46 8.71
C LEU A 19 -10.33 -27.37 9.75
N ILE A 20 -10.75 -26.16 10.09
CA ILE A 20 -12.06 -25.96 10.70
C ILE A 20 -13.02 -25.74 9.53
N PRO A 21 -14.03 -26.59 9.33
CA PRO A 21 -15.11 -26.26 8.43
C PRO A 21 -15.82 -25.04 9.02
N ILE A 22 -15.53 -23.86 8.49
CA ILE A 22 -16.15 -22.59 8.89
C ILE A 22 -17.62 -22.67 8.46
N SER A 23 -18.41 -23.20 9.39
CA SER A 23 -19.85 -23.25 9.27
C SER A 23 -20.36 -21.93 9.87
N HIS A 24 -20.87 -21.06 9.00
CA HIS A 24 -21.55 -19.79 9.29
C HIS A 24 -20.69 -18.64 9.84
N ALA A 25 -20.38 -17.68 8.97
CA ALA A 25 -20.28 -16.23 9.22
C ALA A 25 -19.65 -15.80 10.57
N ALA A 26 -18.37 -16.08 10.76
CA ALA A 26 -17.53 -15.27 11.64
C ALA A 26 -16.86 -14.20 10.75
N ASP A 27 -17.12 -12.93 11.02
CA ASP A 27 -16.42 -11.82 10.35
C ASP A 27 -14.92 -11.94 10.66
N VAL A 28 -14.10 -12.29 9.67
CA VAL A 28 -12.65 -12.39 9.80
C VAL A 28 -12.07 -10.97 9.86
N ASN A 29 -11.38 -10.62 10.93
CA ASN A 29 -10.75 -9.31 11.09
C ASN A 29 -9.48 -9.22 10.25
N ILE A 30 -9.63 -8.84 8.98
CA ILE A 30 -8.50 -8.65 8.06
C ILE A 30 -7.97 -7.23 8.17
N VAL A 31 -6.66 -7.09 8.38
CA VAL A 31 -5.94 -5.82 8.28
C VAL A 31 -5.01 -5.85 7.08
N ILE A 32 -4.98 -4.78 6.29
CA ILE A 32 -4.06 -4.64 5.16
C ILE A 32 -2.90 -3.75 5.57
N LEU A 33 -1.67 -4.24 5.44
CA LEU A 33 -0.44 -3.47 5.62
C LEU A 33 0.15 -3.16 4.25
N VAL A 34 0.35 -1.88 3.95
CA VAL A 34 0.82 -1.44 2.63
C VAL A 34 1.76 -0.25 2.78
N SER A 35 2.67 -0.07 1.83
CA SER A 35 3.45 1.17 1.79
C SER A 35 2.60 2.36 1.36
N ASP A 36 3.03 3.57 1.67
CA ASP A 36 2.47 4.82 1.16
C ASP A 36 2.77 5.06 -0.34
N ASN A 37 3.39 4.09 -1.03
CA ASN A 37 3.51 4.12 -2.48
C ASN A 37 2.14 4.22 -3.13
N GLU A 38 2.00 5.10 -4.11
CA GLU A 38 0.72 5.48 -4.67
C GLU A 38 0.03 4.32 -5.38
N ALA A 39 0.80 3.46 -6.07
CA ALA A 39 0.25 2.32 -6.79
C ALA A 39 -0.22 1.21 -5.83
N ASP A 40 0.65 0.79 -4.90
CA ASP A 40 0.33 -0.27 -3.94
C ASP A 40 -0.79 0.16 -2.98
N SER A 41 -0.74 1.39 -2.45
CA SER A 41 -1.79 1.91 -1.56
C SER A 41 -3.14 2.07 -2.25
N THR A 42 -3.17 2.42 -3.54
CA THR A 42 -4.41 2.48 -4.32
C THR A 42 -5.02 1.08 -4.50
N LEU A 43 -4.20 0.05 -4.72
CA LEU A 43 -4.67 -1.33 -4.76
C LEU A 43 -5.17 -1.81 -3.39
N ALA A 44 -4.45 -1.48 -2.31
CA ALA A 44 -4.86 -1.83 -0.96
C ALA A 44 -6.21 -1.21 -0.57
N ASP A 45 -6.43 0.07 -0.91
CA ASP A 45 -7.72 0.74 -0.67
C ASP A 45 -8.86 0.02 -1.41
N SER A 46 -8.63 -0.43 -2.66
CA SER A 46 -9.60 -1.23 -3.43
C SER A 46 -9.87 -2.59 -2.82
N VAL A 47 -8.82 -3.35 -2.48
CA VAL A 47 -8.95 -4.66 -1.84
C VAL A 47 -9.75 -4.52 -0.55
N ALA A 48 -9.41 -3.54 0.30
CA ALA A 48 -10.11 -3.28 1.55
C ALA A 48 -11.60 -3.00 1.36
N ASN A 49 -11.97 -2.24 0.34
CA ASN A 49 -13.37 -2.00 0.00
C ASN A 49 -14.09 -3.30 -0.43
N ILE A 50 -13.46 -4.08 -1.32
CA ILE A 50 -14.06 -5.29 -1.88
C ILE A 50 -14.33 -6.35 -0.80
N ILE A 51 -13.34 -6.61 0.07
CA ILE A 51 -13.41 -7.63 1.12
C ILE A 51 -13.90 -7.10 2.48
N ASN A 52 -14.27 -5.82 2.54
CA ASN A 52 -14.63 -5.14 3.79
C ASN A 52 -13.56 -5.30 4.90
N ALA A 53 -12.29 -5.07 4.55
CA ALA A 53 -11.19 -5.17 5.51
C ALA A 53 -11.36 -4.16 6.66
N TYR A 54 -10.97 -4.57 7.86
CA TYR A 54 -11.15 -3.79 9.08
C TYR A 54 -10.33 -2.48 9.04
N ALA A 55 -9.08 -2.56 8.59
CA ALA A 55 -8.20 -1.41 8.46
C ALA A 55 -7.19 -1.54 7.32
N VAL A 56 -6.73 -0.39 6.83
CA VAL A 56 -5.57 -0.27 5.92
C VAL A 56 -4.53 0.60 6.62
N ILE A 57 -3.40 0.01 6.98
CA ILE A 57 -2.28 0.69 7.64
C ILE A 57 -1.22 1.00 6.59
N LYS A 58 -0.94 2.29 6.42
CA LYS A 58 0.02 2.80 5.43
C LYS A 58 1.34 3.12 6.11
N VAL A 59 2.41 2.44 5.69
CA VAL A 59 3.77 2.65 6.22
C VAL A 59 4.62 3.45 5.23
N PRO A 60 5.57 4.27 5.70
CA PRO A 60 6.49 4.95 4.79
C PRO A 60 7.31 3.94 4.01
N TRP A 61 7.37 4.14 2.69
CA TRP A 61 8.00 3.21 1.78
C TRP A 61 9.45 2.88 2.13
N GLY A 62 9.75 1.58 2.32
CA GLY A 62 11.08 1.06 2.61
C GLY A 62 11.58 1.33 4.03
N ILE A 63 10.78 1.96 4.88
CA ILE A 63 11.17 2.36 6.24
C ILE A 63 10.46 1.47 7.24
N TYR A 64 11.25 0.82 8.09
CA TYR A 64 10.72 0.07 9.21
C TYR A 64 10.57 0.97 10.44
N ASN A 65 9.38 0.96 11.03
CA ASN A 65 9.10 1.56 12.33
C ASN A 65 8.15 0.64 13.11
N PRO A 66 8.55 0.14 14.30
CA PRO A 66 7.76 -0.83 15.08
C PRO A 66 6.39 -0.29 15.51
N ASN A 67 6.18 1.04 15.50
CA ASN A 67 4.89 1.64 15.83
C ASN A 67 3.79 1.26 14.82
N TYR A 68 4.12 0.95 13.57
CA TYR A 68 3.12 0.47 12.61
C TYR A 68 2.74 -0.98 12.86
N SER A 69 3.67 -1.84 13.29
CA SER A 69 3.34 -3.18 13.78
C SER A 69 2.42 -3.08 15.01
N ALA A 70 2.74 -2.18 15.93
CA ALA A 70 1.90 -1.89 17.09
C ALA A 70 0.51 -1.37 16.69
N GLU A 71 0.40 -0.56 15.65
CA GLU A 71 -0.89 -0.14 15.09
C GLU A 71 -1.69 -1.33 14.55
N VAL A 72 -1.06 -2.27 13.85
CA VAL A 72 -1.70 -3.52 13.41
C VAL A 72 -2.25 -4.30 14.61
N LEU A 73 -1.49 -4.40 15.70
CA LEU A 73 -1.92 -5.12 16.91
C LEU A 73 -3.18 -4.56 17.55
N LYS A 74 -3.41 -3.24 17.49
CA LYS A 74 -4.61 -2.59 18.05
C LYS A 74 -5.92 -3.06 17.42
N TYR A 75 -5.86 -3.67 16.25
CA TYR A 75 -7.01 -4.24 15.57
C TYR A 75 -7.23 -5.72 15.89
N ALA A 76 -6.36 -6.34 16.69
CA ALA A 76 -6.35 -7.77 17.00
C ALA A 76 -6.66 -8.67 15.78
N PRO A 77 -5.96 -8.49 14.63
CA PRO A 77 -6.40 -9.04 13.35
C PRO A 77 -6.27 -10.56 13.28
N ASP A 78 -7.25 -11.23 12.69
CA ASP A 78 -7.19 -12.68 12.42
C ASP A 78 -6.21 -13.01 11.29
N LYS A 79 -6.09 -12.10 10.31
CA LYS A 79 -5.12 -12.19 9.21
C LYS A 79 -4.62 -10.81 8.83
N VAL A 80 -3.35 -10.72 8.47
CA VAL A 80 -2.77 -9.52 7.84
C VAL A 80 -2.44 -9.80 6.38
N ILE A 81 -2.92 -8.96 5.47
CA ILE A 81 -2.52 -8.99 4.07
C ILE A 81 -1.48 -7.89 3.86
N ILE A 82 -0.28 -8.25 3.42
CA ILE A 82 0.77 -7.29 3.09
C ILE A 82 0.78 -7.05 1.59
N ILE A 83 0.56 -5.81 1.15
CA ILE A 83 0.61 -5.46 -0.28
C ILE A 83 1.90 -4.69 -0.58
N GLY A 84 2.63 -5.16 -1.60
CA GLY A 84 3.90 -4.59 -2.02
C GLY A 84 5.10 -5.42 -1.59
N GLY A 85 6.21 -5.31 -2.33
CA GLY A 85 7.40 -6.13 -2.10
C GLY A 85 8.22 -5.70 -0.87
N PRO A 86 9.24 -6.49 -0.47
CA PRO A 86 10.08 -6.19 0.70
C PRO A 86 10.87 -4.86 0.63
N THR A 87 11.03 -4.31 -0.58
CA THR A 87 11.62 -2.96 -0.74
C THR A 87 10.63 -1.87 -0.35
N ALA A 88 9.32 -2.11 -0.52
CA ALA A 88 8.25 -1.17 -0.22
C ALA A 88 7.75 -1.31 1.21
N VAL A 89 7.48 -2.54 1.65
CA VAL A 89 7.11 -2.87 3.02
C VAL A 89 8.16 -3.81 3.59
N PRO A 90 9.12 -3.30 4.40
CA PRO A 90 10.22 -4.06 4.97
C PRO A 90 9.84 -5.42 5.57
N ILE A 91 10.71 -6.41 5.39
CA ILE A 91 10.53 -7.78 5.92
C ILE A 91 10.41 -7.84 7.45
N ASP A 92 10.88 -6.81 8.13
CA ASP A 92 10.80 -6.71 9.58
C ASP A 92 9.36 -6.65 10.12
N TYR A 93 8.41 -6.16 9.31
CA TYR A 93 7.00 -6.23 9.66
C TYR A 93 6.49 -7.68 9.70
N GLU A 94 6.94 -8.55 8.80
CA GLU A 94 6.58 -9.98 8.82
C GLU A 94 7.10 -10.65 10.10
N LYS A 95 8.35 -10.38 10.46
CA LYS A 95 8.94 -10.91 11.71
C LYS A 95 8.16 -10.48 12.94
N ASP A 96 7.68 -9.24 12.98
CA ASP A 96 6.84 -8.77 14.08
C ASP A 96 5.50 -9.53 14.15
N LEU A 97 4.90 -9.87 13.00
CA LEU A 97 3.65 -10.63 12.92
C LEU A 97 3.87 -12.10 13.30
N GLU A 98 4.95 -12.72 12.83
CA GLU A 98 5.38 -14.08 13.23
C GLU A 98 5.60 -14.17 14.73
N GLU A 99 6.30 -13.20 15.33
CA GLU A 99 6.57 -13.16 16.76
C GLU A 99 5.29 -13.04 17.61
N MET A 100 4.20 -12.53 17.04
CA MET A 100 2.90 -12.35 17.72
C MET A 100 1.88 -13.43 17.33
N ASP A 101 2.29 -14.49 16.61
CA ASP A 101 1.41 -15.54 16.07
C ASP A 101 0.22 -14.98 15.26
N ILE A 102 0.46 -13.92 14.48
CA ILE A 102 -0.54 -13.34 13.58
C ILE A 102 -0.33 -13.93 12.18
N PRO A 103 -1.32 -14.67 11.63
CA PRO A 103 -1.26 -15.14 10.25
C PRO A 103 -1.13 -13.96 9.28
N PHE A 104 -0.22 -14.06 8.32
CA PHE A 104 -0.11 -13.06 7.27
C PHE A 104 0.21 -13.69 5.92
N GLU A 105 -0.07 -12.92 4.87
CA GLU A 105 0.29 -13.27 3.49
C GLU A 105 0.73 -12.02 2.74
N ARG A 106 1.80 -12.13 1.94
CA ARG A 106 2.28 -11.01 1.12
C ARG A 106 1.89 -11.17 -0.34
N TRP A 107 1.18 -10.19 -0.87
CA TRP A 107 0.81 -10.09 -2.28
C TRP A 107 1.69 -9.06 -2.99
N TYR A 108 2.62 -9.53 -3.83
CA TYR A 108 3.56 -8.65 -4.53
C TYR A 108 4.15 -9.25 -5.81
N GLY A 109 4.54 -8.38 -6.73
CA GLY A 109 5.35 -8.70 -7.90
C GLY A 109 6.68 -7.93 -7.93
N LYS A 110 7.45 -8.03 -9.01
CA LYS A 110 8.74 -7.32 -9.14
C LYS A 110 8.58 -5.81 -9.33
N ASN A 111 7.41 -5.39 -9.81
CA ASN A 111 7.05 -4.00 -10.10
C ASN A 111 5.54 -3.83 -9.92
N ARG A 112 5.06 -2.59 -10.01
CA ARG A 112 3.64 -2.25 -9.78
C ARG A 112 2.64 -2.99 -10.69
N TYR A 113 3.04 -3.35 -11.92
CA TYR A 113 2.18 -4.07 -12.85
C TYR A 113 2.07 -5.55 -12.48
N GLU A 114 3.20 -6.16 -12.12
CA GLU A 114 3.21 -7.53 -11.59
C GLU A 114 2.50 -7.62 -10.22
N THR A 115 2.66 -6.62 -9.34
CA THR A 115 1.90 -6.52 -8.08
C THR A 115 0.41 -6.43 -8.35
N ASN A 116 -0.02 -5.62 -9.33
CA ASN A 116 -1.44 -5.53 -9.70
C ASN A 116 -2.00 -6.90 -10.12
N LEU A 117 -1.27 -7.66 -10.93
CA LEU A 117 -1.66 -9.01 -11.31
C LEU A 117 -1.76 -9.95 -10.12
N VAL A 118 -0.74 -10.00 -9.27
CA VAL A 118 -0.72 -10.90 -8.09
C VAL A 118 -1.85 -10.56 -7.12
N VAL A 119 -2.09 -9.27 -6.86
CA VAL A 119 -3.17 -8.83 -5.97
C VAL A 119 -4.54 -9.26 -6.51
N VAL A 120 -4.80 -9.09 -7.81
CA VAL A 120 -6.07 -9.49 -8.43
C VAL A 120 -6.25 -11.00 -8.41
N GLN A 121 -5.20 -11.77 -8.70
CA GLN A 121 -5.25 -13.22 -8.67
C GLN A 121 -5.49 -13.75 -7.25
N LYS A 122 -4.81 -13.18 -6.27
CA LYS A 122 -5.00 -13.55 -4.86
C LYS A 122 -6.37 -13.18 -4.34
N LEU A 123 -6.88 -12.00 -4.71
CA LEU A 123 -8.24 -11.59 -4.38
C LEU A 123 -9.27 -12.55 -4.99
N LYS A 124 -9.09 -12.97 -6.25
CA LYS A 124 -9.93 -13.97 -6.93
C LYS A 124 -9.86 -15.36 -6.27
N GLU A 125 -8.67 -15.77 -5.84
CA GLU A 125 -8.42 -17.08 -5.21
C GLU A 125 -9.01 -17.14 -3.80
N GLU A 126 -8.76 -16.13 -2.97
CA GLU A 126 -9.08 -16.13 -1.55
C GLU A 126 -10.49 -15.59 -1.24
N PHE A 127 -11.03 -14.70 -2.08
CA PHE A 127 -12.31 -14.01 -1.88
C PHE A 127 -13.18 -14.05 -3.15
N PRO A 128 -13.49 -15.25 -3.69
CA PRO A 128 -14.17 -15.38 -5.00
C PRO A 128 -15.56 -14.76 -5.02
N GLU A 129 -16.29 -14.80 -3.90
CA GLU A 129 -17.64 -14.22 -3.81
C GLU A 129 -17.58 -12.70 -3.89
N GLU A 130 -16.74 -12.05 -3.08
CA GLU A 130 -16.52 -10.61 -3.08
C GLU A 130 -15.93 -10.13 -4.41
N PHE A 131 -15.00 -10.91 -4.97
CA PHE A 131 -14.38 -10.61 -6.26
C PHE A 131 -15.41 -10.62 -7.41
N SER A 132 -16.38 -11.55 -7.38
CA SER A 132 -17.46 -11.59 -8.40
C SER A 132 -18.46 -10.42 -8.32
N GLN A 133 -18.42 -9.67 -7.21
CA GLN A 133 -19.26 -8.51 -6.94
C GLN A 133 -18.57 -7.18 -7.29
N ILE A 134 -17.40 -7.21 -7.94
CA ILE A 134 -16.77 -5.98 -8.43
C ILE A 134 -17.74 -5.27 -9.40
N GLU A 135 -18.01 -4.02 -9.11
CA GLU A 135 -18.96 -3.20 -9.86
C GLU A 135 -18.25 -2.27 -10.85
N THR A 136 -16.99 -1.94 -10.57
CA THR A 136 -16.23 -0.96 -11.36
C THR A 136 -14.76 -1.34 -11.48
N VAL A 137 -14.19 -1.15 -12.67
CA VAL A 137 -12.79 -1.35 -13.00
C VAL A 137 -12.20 -0.04 -13.49
N TYR A 138 -11.24 0.50 -12.75
CA TYR A 138 -10.48 1.68 -13.12
C TYR A 138 -9.17 1.28 -13.79
N ILE A 139 -9.06 1.52 -15.09
CA ILE A 139 -7.83 1.28 -15.83
C ILE A 139 -7.02 2.57 -15.88
N VAL A 140 -5.76 2.53 -15.44
CA VAL A 140 -4.88 3.69 -15.40
C VAL A 140 -3.47 3.31 -15.81
N HIS A 141 -2.72 4.26 -16.36
CA HIS A 141 -1.29 4.02 -16.50
C HIS A 141 -0.65 3.92 -15.11
N GLY A 142 0.11 2.85 -14.83
CA GLY A 142 0.65 2.62 -13.50
C GLY A 142 1.57 3.73 -12.97
N ARG A 143 2.08 4.61 -13.84
CA ARG A 143 2.89 5.79 -13.48
C ARG A 143 2.11 7.11 -13.39
N ASP A 144 0.83 7.11 -13.73
CA ASP A 144 -0.01 8.30 -13.70
C ASP A 144 -0.60 8.54 -12.30
N VAL A 145 0.26 8.99 -11.39
CA VAL A 145 -0.09 9.27 -9.99
C VAL A 145 -1.24 10.28 -9.89
N LEU A 146 -1.26 11.31 -10.76
CA LEU A 146 -2.33 12.30 -10.83
C LEU A 146 -3.68 11.64 -11.05
N SER A 147 -3.76 10.71 -11.99
CA SER A 147 -4.99 9.98 -12.30
C SER A 147 -5.46 9.15 -11.11
N MET A 148 -4.54 8.50 -10.40
CA MET A 148 -4.85 7.75 -9.18
C MET A 148 -5.37 8.67 -8.07
N LEU A 149 -4.66 9.75 -7.77
CA LEU A 149 -5.02 10.69 -6.70
C LEU A 149 -6.35 11.41 -6.99
N MET A 150 -6.57 11.83 -8.23
CA MET A 150 -7.79 12.54 -8.62
C MET A 150 -9.02 11.63 -8.49
N GLN A 151 -8.92 10.37 -8.91
CA GLN A 151 -10.01 9.43 -8.74
C GLN A 151 -10.26 9.11 -7.26
N ARG A 152 -9.21 8.90 -6.46
CA ARG A 152 -9.35 8.68 -5.01
C ARG A 152 -10.02 9.86 -4.33
N TRP A 153 -9.70 11.09 -4.75
CA TRP A 153 -10.38 12.29 -4.27
C TRP A 153 -11.86 12.30 -4.67
N LEU A 154 -12.19 11.97 -5.92
CA LEU A 154 -13.58 11.85 -6.37
C LEU A 154 -14.34 10.79 -5.58
N ASP A 155 -13.74 9.62 -5.40
CA ASP A 155 -14.32 8.50 -4.66
C ASP A 155 -14.50 8.83 -3.18
N ALA A 156 -13.74 9.78 -2.63
CA ALA A 156 -13.88 10.24 -1.24
C ALA A 156 -15.05 11.23 -1.04
N LEU A 157 -15.57 11.86 -2.11
CA LEU A 157 -16.65 12.84 -1.98
C LEU A 157 -17.94 12.21 -1.41
N PRO A 158 -18.70 12.92 -0.56
CA PRO A 158 -19.87 12.35 0.13
C PRO A 158 -21.03 12.00 -0.80
N ASN A 159 -21.14 12.70 -1.93
CA ASN A 159 -22.23 12.52 -2.91
C ASN A 159 -21.85 11.62 -4.09
N VAL A 160 -20.72 10.91 -4.00
CA VAL A 160 -20.27 9.96 -5.02
C VAL A 160 -20.65 8.55 -4.57
N ALA A 161 -21.29 7.81 -5.48
CA ALA A 161 -21.66 6.42 -5.24
C ALA A 161 -20.40 5.60 -4.92
N LYS A 162 -20.46 4.85 -3.82
CA LYS A 162 -19.36 3.99 -3.35
C LYS A 162 -19.52 2.63 -4.00
N TYR A 163 -18.78 2.41 -5.07
CA TYR A 163 -18.77 1.13 -5.77
C TYR A 163 -17.69 0.20 -5.21
N LYS A 164 -17.90 -1.11 -5.34
CA LYS A 164 -16.80 -2.09 -5.22
C LYS A 164 -15.89 -1.98 -6.43
N SER A 165 -14.93 -1.06 -6.36
CA SER A 165 -14.04 -0.74 -7.46
C SER A 165 -12.65 -1.38 -7.32
N ILE A 166 -12.08 -1.86 -8.42
CA ILE A 166 -10.70 -2.35 -8.50
C ILE A 166 -9.89 -1.60 -9.56
N TRP A 167 -8.59 -1.46 -9.34
CA TRP A 167 -7.68 -0.81 -10.28
C TRP A 167 -6.92 -1.80 -11.15
N VAL A 168 -6.73 -1.45 -12.42
CA VAL A 168 -5.90 -2.17 -13.39
C VAL A 168 -4.80 -1.24 -13.88
N PHE A 169 -3.55 -1.65 -13.67
CA PHE A 169 -2.39 -0.86 -14.06
C PHE A 169 -1.86 -1.33 -15.40
N THR A 170 -1.82 -0.42 -16.37
CA THR A 170 -1.21 -0.65 -17.68
C THR A 170 0.01 0.24 -17.90
N GLY A 171 0.84 -0.09 -18.87
CA GLY A 171 1.96 0.74 -19.30
C GLY A 171 2.84 0.06 -20.32
N ASP A 172 3.75 0.84 -20.91
CA ASP A 172 4.60 0.39 -22.01
C ASP A 172 5.36 -0.90 -21.65
N GLY A 173 5.10 -1.99 -22.38
CA GLY A 173 5.72 -3.31 -22.19
C GLY A 173 5.04 -4.20 -21.15
N TYR A 174 3.90 -3.78 -20.58
CA TYR A 174 3.13 -4.52 -19.58
C TYR A 174 1.66 -4.75 -19.99
N GLU A 175 1.35 -4.54 -21.27
CA GLU A 175 -0.01 -4.64 -21.84
C GLU A 175 -0.61 -6.03 -21.63
N ASN A 176 0.18 -7.09 -21.85
CA ASN A 176 -0.29 -8.46 -21.64
C ASN A 176 -0.72 -8.71 -20.19
N LEU A 177 -0.02 -8.11 -19.21
CA LEU A 177 -0.39 -8.27 -17.80
C LEU A 177 -1.69 -7.53 -17.48
N SER A 178 -1.87 -6.32 -18.01
CA SER A 178 -3.09 -5.55 -17.77
C SER A 178 -4.32 -6.17 -18.43
N LEU A 179 -4.16 -6.74 -19.63
CA LEU A 179 -5.22 -7.51 -20.27
C LEU A 179 -5.55 -8.80 -19.51
N GLN A 180 -4.55 -9.50 -18.96
CA GLN A 180 -4.78 -10.68 -18.14
C GLN A 180 -5.57 -10.33 -16.86
N VAL A 181 -5.16 -9.27 -16.15
CA VAL A 181 -5.90 -8.76 -14.99
C VAL A 181 -7.34 -8.45 -15.35
N LEU A 182 -7.54 -7.74 -16.46
CA LEU A 182 -8.87 -7.36 -16.91
C LEU A 182 -9.70 -8.62 -17.20
N ASP A 183 -9.13 -9.60 -17.91
CA ASP A 183 -9.79 -10.87 -18.21
C ASP A 183 -10.25 -11.60 -16.94
N ASP A 184 -9.35 -11.72 -15.95
CA ASP A 184 -9.64 -12.37 -14.68
C ASP A 184 -10.86 -11.76 -13.96
N ILE A 185 -10.95 -10.43 -13.94
CA ILE A 185 -12.06 -9.68 -13.32
C ILE A 185 -13.35 -9.88 -14.11
N LEU A 186 -13.28 -9.72 -15.44
CA LEU A 186 -14.47 -9.78 -16.30
C LEU A 186 -15.08 -11.18 -16.34
N GLU A 187 -14.25 -12.23 -16.35
CA GLU A 187 -14.74 -13.62 -16.29
C GLU A 187 -15.45 -13.91 -14.97
N ALA A 188 -14.83 -13.57 -13.84
CA ALA A 188 -15.43 -13.82 -12.52
C ALA A 188 -16.71 -13.03 -12.28
N SER A 189 -16.79 -11.82 -12.85
CA SER A 189 -17.94 -10.93 -12.69
C SER A 189 -19.00 -11.09 -13.78
N GLN A 190 -18.86 -12.10 -14.65
CA GLN A 190 -19.76 -12.39 -15.79
C GLN A 190 -19.94 -11.20 -16.75
N GLY A 191 -18.89 -10.40 -16.93
CA GLY A 191 -18.91 -9.24 -17.80
C GLY A 191 -19.79 -8.07 -17.31
N ARG A 192 -20.19 -8.07 -16.04
CA ARG A 192 -21.04 -7.02 -15.44
C ARG A 192 -20.33 -5.70 -15.05
N PRO A 193 -19.04 -5.67 -14.68
CA PRO A 193 -18.44 -4.45 -14.15
C PRO A 193 -18.44 -3.30 -15.17
N TRP A 194 -18.62 -2.09 -14.67
CA TRP A 194 -18.30 -0.88 -15.40
C TRP A 194 -16.79 -0.78 -15.63
N VAL A 195 -16.33 -0.47 -16.85
CA VAL A 195 -14.91 -0.29 -17.13
C VAL A 195 -14.63 1.16 -17.53
N GLU A 196 -13.78 1.83 -16.76
CA GLU A 196 -13.43 3.23 -16.95
C GLU A 196 -11.91 3.38 -17.10
N VAL A 197 -11.45 4.00 -18.20
CA VAL A 197 -10.02 4.36 -18.36
C VAL A 197 -9.81 5.80 -17.90
N ILE A 198 -8.88 5.97 -16.96
CA ILE A 198 -8.57 7.25 -16.32
C ILE A 198 -7.27 7.81 -16.91
N VAL A 199 -7.39 8.99 -17.54
CA VAL A 199 -6.27 9.66 -18.23
C VAL A 199 -6.23 11.16 -17.94
N THR A 200 -6.02 11.50 -16.68
CA THR A 200 -6.02 12.91 -16.21
C THR A 200 -4.78 13.68 -16.66
N SER A 201 -3.66 13.00 -16.86
CA SER A 201 -2.41 13.60 -17.33
C SER A 201 -2.47 14.18 -18.75
N ARG A 202 -3.56 13.95 -19.50
CA ARG A 202 -3.78 14.54 -20.82
C ARG A 202 -3.92 16.07 -20.78
N TRP A 203 -4.35 16.63 -19.65
CA TRP A 203 -4.55 18.08 -19.46
C TRP A 203 -3.29 18.85 -19.16
N ILE A 204 -2.19 18.15 -18.98
CA ILE A 204 -0.90 18.76 -18.71
C ILE A 204 -0.51 19.53 -19.98
N GLN A 205 -0.52 18.96 -21.17
CA GLN A 205 -0.14 19.66 -22.42
C GLN A 205 -1.09 20.81 -22.83
N LEU A 206 -0.80 22.03 -22.36
CA LEU A 206 -1.51 23.26 -22.73
C LEU A 206 -0.65 24.19 -23.60
N GLU A 207 -0.02 23.67 -24.65
CA GLU A 207 0.40 24.52 -25.78
C GLU A 207 0.09 23.88 -27.14
N HIS A 208 -0.70 24.63 -27.93
CA HIS A 208 -0.98 24.51 -29.37
C HIS A 208 -1.97 23.45 -29.89
N LYS A 209 -3.22 23.89 -30.11
CA LYS A 209 -4.16 23.55 -31.22
C LYS A 209 -4.31 22.10 -31.70
N LYS A 210 -3.83 21.10 -30.97
CA LYS A 210 -4.05 19.67 -31.18
C LYS A 210 -4.51 19.07 -29.87
N VAL A 211 -5.40 18.07 -29.92
CA VAL A 211 -5.79 17.33 -28.72
C VAL A 211 -4.51 16.79 -28.08
N PRO A 212 -4.17 17.21 -26.85
CA PRO A 212 -2.92 16.82 -26.23
C PRO A 212 -2.82 15.30 -26.10
N LYS A 213 -1.62 14.75 -26.33
CA LYS A 213 -1.34 13.33 -26.08
C LYS A 213 -1.25 13.14 -24.56
N PRO A 214 -1.80 12.04 -24.02
CA PRO A 214 -1.61 11.75 -22.61
C PRO A 214 -0.12 11.62 -22.30
N LEU A 215 0.28 12.09 -21.12
CA LEU A 215 1.68 12.00 -20.67
C LEU A 215 2.17 10.56 -20.64
N PHE A 216 1.27 9.65 -20.29
CA PHE A 216 1.50 8.22 -20.29
C PHE A 216 0.55 7.54 -21.25
N ASN A 217 1.09 6.68 -22.10
CA ASN A 217 0.29 5.93 -23.05
C ASN A 217 -0.41 4.76 -22.35
N ILE A 218 -1.74 4.71 -22.42
CA ILE A 218 -2.55 3.67 -21.77
C ILE A 218 -2.88 2.54 -22.76
N ASN A 219 -2.43 2.65 -24.02
CA ASN A 219 -2.72 1.71 -25.10
C ASN A 219 -4.22 1.44 -25.25
N THR A 220 -4.99 2.54 -25.32
CA THR A 220 -6.46 2.53 -25.34
C THR A 220 -7.02 1.68 -26.48
N ASP A 221 -6.33 1.62 -27.63
CA ASP A 221 -6.79 0.85 -28.79
C ASP A 221 -6.78 -0.66 -28.51
N GLU A 222 -5.72 -1.17 -27.86
CA GLU A 222 -5.62 -2.57 -27.50
C GLU A 222 -6.67 -2.96 -26.45
N ILE A 223 -6.84 -2.16 -25.41
CA ILE A 223 -7.88 -2.35 -24.38
C ILE A 223 -9.28 -2.29 -25.01
N ALA A 224 -9.56 -1.32 -25.87
CA ALA A 224 -10.84 -1.18 -26.55
C ALA A 224 -11.13 -2.39 -27.43
N ASN A 225 -10.14 -2.88 -28.18
CA ASN A 225 -10.29 -4.06 -29.03
C ASN A 225 -10.51 -5.33 -28.19
N PHE A 226 -9.82 -5.47 -27.06
CA PHE A 226 -10.04 -6.55 -26.11
C PHE A 226 -11.47 -6.56 -25.57
N LEU A 227 -11.95 -5.40 -25.09
CA LEU A 227 -13.31 -5.25 -24.55
C LEU A 227 -14.39 -5.55 -25.61
N ARG A 228 -14.25 -5.03 -26.83
CA ARG A 228 -15.19 -5.31 -27.94
C ARG A 228 -15.29 -6.81 -28.24
N LYS A 229 -14.16 -7.54 -28.21
CA LYS A 229 -14.15 -9.00 -28.42
C LYS A 229 -14.90 -9.77 -27.33
N LYS A 230 -14.99 -9.20 -26.12
CA LYS A 230 -15.75 -9.75 -24.99
C LYS A 230 -17.20 -9.23 -24.93
N GLY A 231 -17.67 -8.55 -25.98
CA GLY A 231 -19.06 -8.10 -26.11
C GLY A 231 -19.37 -6.75 -25.46
N TYR A 232 -18.37 -6.00 -25.01
CA TYR A 232 -18.58 -4.67 -24.46
C TYR A 232 -18.81 -3.64 -25.55
N GLU A 233 -19.78 -2.75 -25.31
CA GLU A 233 -19.97 -1.55 -26.11
C GLU A 233 -18.92 -0.51 -25.67
N VAL A 234 -17.96 -0.21 -26.56
CA VAL A 234 -16.86 0.70 -26.23
C VAL A 234 -17.10 2.06 -26.87
N THR A 235 -17.46 3.04 -26.04
CA THR A 235 -17.63 4.45 -26.42
C THR A 235 -16.38 5.25 -26.10
N VAL A 236 -15.76 5.88 -27.08
CA VAL A 236 -14.65 6.83 -26.84
C VAL A 236 -15.26 8.22 -26.70
N GLY A 237 -15.43 8.71 -25.47
CA GLY A 237 -16.13 9.98 -25.23
C GLY A 237 -15.82 10.64 -23.88
N ASN A 238 -16.25 11.88 -23.77
CA ASN A 238 -15.88 12.80 -22.68
C ASN A 238 -16.79 12.78 -21.46
N TYR A 239 -17.90 12.04 -21.44
CA TYR A 239 -18.81 11.77 -20.29
C TYR A 239 -20.11 11.18 -20.86
N THR A 240 -20.60 10.03 -20.35
CA THR A 240 -22.05 9.67 -20.40
C THR A 240 -22.38 8.46 -19.51
N ARG A 241 -23.60 8.46 -18.96
CA ARG A 241 -24.12 7.54 -17.92
C ARG A 241 -24.98 6.42 -18.55
N GLY A 242 -24.83 5.18 -18.08
CA GLY A 242 -25.33 3.90 -18.67
C GLY A 242 -24.13 3.03 -19.07
N THR A 243 -24.16 1.69 -19.16
CA THR A 243 -22.97 0.80 -19.36
C THR A 243 -21.99 1.29 -20.45
N TYR A 244 -21.06 2.18 -20.11
CA TYR A 244 -20.30 3.02 -21.03
C TYR A 244 -18.88 3.22 -20.49
N PHE A 245 -18.01 3.76 -21.31
CA PHE A 245 -16.67 4.21 -20.95
C PHE A 245 -16.71 5.74 -20.85
N THR A 246 -16.26 6.32 -19.73
CA THR A 246 -16.32 7.77 -19.47
C THR A 246 -14.94 8.31 -19.07
N ILE A 247 -14.44 9.34 -19.76
CA ILE A 247 -13.24 10.07 -19.32
C ILE A 247 -13.69 11.23 -18.43
N LYS A 248 -13.50 11.13 -17.10
CA LYS A 248 -13.87 12.22 -16.18
C LYS A 248 -12.86 13.35 -16.15
N TYR A 249 -13.40 14.57 -16.20
CA TYR A 249 -12.68 15.83 -16.06
C TYR A 249 -13.05 16.49 -14.74
N ALA A 250 -12.05 16.84 -13.92
CA ALA A 250 -12.25 17.65 -12.72
C ALA A 250 -11.41 18.93 -12.84
N GLY A 251 -12.08 20.08 -12.77
CA GLY A 251 -11.43 21.39 -12.76
C GLY A 251 -10.90 21.73 -11.38
N THR A 252 -9.69 21.27 -11.03
CA THR A 252 -8.85 21.78 -9.92
C THR A 252 -7.38 21.36 -10.09
N ILE A 253 -6.80 21.50 -11.29
CA ILE A 253 -5.41 21.09 -11.61
C ILE A 253 -4.40 21.65 -10.59
N GLY A 254 -4.54 22.91 -10.18
CA GLY A 254 -3.64 23.52 -9.19
C GLY A 254 -3.64 22.79 -7.84
N GLN A 255 -4.81 22.42 -7.30
CA GLN A 255 -4.88 21.77 -5.99
C GLN A 255 -4.24 20.38 -6.01
N VAL A 256 -4.46 19.60 -7.07
CA VAL A 256 -3.89 18.24 -7.15
C VAL A 256 -2.37 18.29 -7.41
N VAL A 257 -1.90 19.24 -8.22
CA VAL A 257 -0.45 19.46 -8.39
C VAL A 257 0.17 19.93 -7.08
N LEU A 258 -0.50 20.78 -6.30
CA LEU A 258 -0.04 21.20 -4.97
C LEU A 258 0.14 20.00 -4.02
N GLU A 259 -0.84 19.09 -3.95
CA GLU A 259 -0.73 17.88 -3.13
C GLU A 259 0.41 16.97 -3.60
N THR A 260 0.61 16.85 -4.92
CA THR A 260 1.74 16.10 -5.48
C THR A 260 3.08 16.74 -5.08
N LEU A 261 3.19 18.07 -5.15
CA LEU A 261 4.41 18.80 -4.76
C LEU A 261 4.72 18.62 -3.28
N LYS A 262 3.72 18.75 -2.39
CA LYS A 262 3.90 18.51 -0.95
C LYS A 262 4.38 17.09 -0.67
N LEU A 263 3.76 16.10 -1.31
CA LEU A 263 4.14 14.68 -1.17
C LEU A 263 5.60 14.46 -1.57
N VAL A 264 5.98 14.94 -2.75
CA VAL A 264 7.32 14.75 -3.31
C VAL A 264 8.38 15.53 -2.53
N ASP A 265 8.05 16.72 -2.05
CA ASP A 265 8.96 17.54 -1.24
C ASP A 265 9.26 16.85 0.09
N ASN A 266 8.23 16.40 0.81
CA ASN A 266 8.39 15.62 2.04
C ASN A 266 9.24 14.36 1.79
N LYS A 267 8.93 13.60 0.72
CA LYS A 267 9.69 12.40 0.37
C LYS A 267 11.14 12.71 0.00
N THR A 268 11.42 13.86 -0.62
CA THR A 268 12.79 14.30 -0.93
C THR A 268 13.57 14.62 0.35
N GLN A 269 12.93 15.22 1.35
CA GLN A 269 13.53 15.45 2.67
C GLN A 269 13.80 14.12 3.40
N VAL A 270 12.87 13.16 3.35
CA VAL A 270 13.09 11.81 3.87
C VAL A 270 14.28 11.14 3.17
N ALA A 271 14.37 11.24 1.84
CA ALA A 271 15.48 10.70 1.08
C ALA A 271 16.84 11.29 1.49
N GLU A 272 16.88 12.60 1.76
CA GLU A 272 18.06 13.27 2.29
C GLU A 272 18.46 12.73 3.66
N ASN A 273 17.52 12.69 4.62
CA ASN A 273 17.78 12.18 5.96
C ASN A 273 18.25 10.72 5.95
N PHE A 274 17.71 9.91 5.04
CA PHE A 274 18.11 8.51 4.90
C PHE A 274 19.51 8.37 4.30
N LEU A 275 19.91 9.25 3.38
CA LEU A 275 21.23 9.22 2.78
C LEU A 275 22.30 9.85 3.69
N ASP A 276 21.91 10.64 4.69
CA ASP A 276 22.84 11.27 5.61
C ASP A 276 23.75 10.23 6.29
N GLY A 277 25.04 10.54 6.40
CA GLY A 277 26.05 9.62 6.92
C GLY A 277 26.42 8.43 6.02
N LEU A 278 25.76 8.23 4.87
CA LEU A 278 26.09 7.17 3.91
C LEU A 278 26.89 7.69 2.71
N ASP A 279 27.87 6.92 2.25
CA ASP A 279 28.62 7.22 1.03
C ASP A 279 28.20 6.34 -0.15
N ILE A 280 27.09 6.72 -0.79
CA ILE A 280 26.55 6.03 -1.96
C ILE A 280 26.51 7.03 -3.14
N PRO A 281 27.54 7.05 -4.02
CA PRO A 281 27.68 8.08 -5.06
C PRO A 281 26.46 8.24 -5.98
N GLU A 282 25.87 7.13 -6.44
CA GLU A 282 24.68 7.18 -7.30
C GLU A 282 23.46 7.72 -6.55
N ALA A 283 23.28 7.41 -5.27
CA ALA A 283 22.20 7.97 -4.47
C ALA A 283 22.40 9.48 -4.23
N LYS A 284 23.63 9.94 -3.96
CA LYS A 284 23.94 11.38 -3.85
C LYS A 284 23.59 12.13 -5.14
N LYS A 285 23.95 11.57 -6.29
CA LYS A 285 23.59 12.12 -7.60
C LYS A 285 22.08 12.21 -7.77
N ARG A 286 21.34 11.15 -7.44
CA ARG A 286 19.88 11.09 -7.56
C ARG A 286 19.18 12.06 -6.62
N LEU A 287 19.68 12.21 -5.39
CA LEU A 287 19.16 13.19 -4.43
C LEU A 287 19.29 14.62 -4.96
N ASN A 288 20.46 14.97 -5.51
CA ASN A 288 20.67 16.29 -6.12
C ASN A 288 19.71 16.53 -7.28
N MET A 289 19.49 15.54 -8.15
CA MET A 289 18.49 15.63 -9.23
C MET A 289 17.08 15.83 -8.67
N ALA A 290 16.69 15.10 -7.62
CA ALA A 290 15.38 15.24 -6.99
C ALA A 290 15.16 16.65 -6.43
N LYS A 291 16.13 17.18 -5.68
CA LYS A 291 16.10 18.54 -5.11
C LYS A 291 16.01 19.62 -6.19
N GLU A 292 16.79 19.50 -7.26
CA GLU A 292 16.75 20.46 -8.37
C GLU A 292 15.39 20.44 -9.06
N GLN A 293 14.85 19.24 -9.31
CA GLN A 293 13.56 19.05 -9.97
C GLN A 293 12.41 19.58 -9.13
N ILE A 294 12.34 19.25 -7.83
CA ILE A 294 11.25 19.73 -6.96
C ILE A 294 11.30 21.24 -6.76
N THR A 295 12.50 21.84 -6.67
CA THR A 295 12.66 23.30 -6.61
C THR A 295 12.13 23.97 -7.88
N LYS A 296 12.50 23.44 -9.06
CA LYS A 296 11.98 23.94 -10.34
C LYS A 296 10.46 23.74 -10.44
N ALA A 297 9.95 22.62 -9.93
CA ALA A 297 8.53 22.30 -9.93
C ALA A 297 7.70 23.32 -9.11
N TRP A 298 8.13 23.65 -7.89
CA TRP A 298 7.50 24.69 -7.06
C TRP A 298 7.51 26.07 -7.74
N LYS A 299 8.63 26.43 -8.38
CA LYS A 299 8.71 27.68 -9.16
C LYS A 299 7.67 27.70 -10.28
N LEU A 300 7.60 26.64 -11.08
CA LEU A 300 6.63 26.55 -12.19
C LEU A 300 5.19 26.57 -11.69
N TYR A 301 4.91 25.90 -10.57
CA TYR A 301 3.61 25.95 -9.90
C TYR A 301 3.21 27.39 -9.53
N SER A 302 4.13 28.16 -8.93
CA SER A 302 3.88 29.55 -8.55
C SER A 302 3.61 30.47 -9.74
N LEU A 303 4.07 30.09 -10.94
CA LEU A 303 3.86 30.81 -12.19
C LEU A 303 2.58 30.37 -12.93
N GLY A 304 1.83 29.42 -12.38
CA GLY A 304 0.65 28.82 -13.02
C GLY A 304 0.97 27.74 -14.06
N ASN A 305 2.25 27.38 -14.25
CA ASN A 305 2.70 26.32 -15.13
C ASN A 305 2.57 24.95 -14.44
N TYR A 306 1.33 24.55 -14.16
CA TYR A 306 1.01 23.33 -13.42
C TYR A 306 1.46 22.06 -14.13
N GLN A 307 1.54 22.10 -15.46
CA GLN A 307 2.02 21.00 -16.27
C GLN A 307 3.48 20.67 -15.99
N GLU A 308 4.37 21.62 -16.24
CA GLU A 308 5.80 21.42 -16.09
C GLU A 308 6.14 21.17 -14.62
N ALA A 309 5.39 21.81 -13.70
CA ALA A 309 5.47 21.54 -12.29
C ALA A 309 5.20 20.06 -11.97
N TYR A 310 4.09 19.51 -12.45
CA TYR A 310 3.76 18.11 -12.20
C TYR A 310 4.79 17.15 -12.80
N LEU A 311 5.25 17.40 -14.05
CA LEU A 311 6.26 16.57 -14.70
C LEU A 311 7.57 16.51 -13.90
N LEU A 312 8.03 17.66 -13.42
CA LEU A 312 9.22 17.74 -12.59
C LEU A 312 9.00 17.11 -11.23
N ALA A 313 7.81 17.25 -10.63
CA ALA A 313 7.46 16.58 -9.38
C ALA A 313 7.51 15.05 -9.53
N VAL A 314 6.94 14.49 -10.59
CA VAL A 314 7.01 13.04 -10.87
C VAL A 314 8.45 12.57 -11.09
N ALA A 315 9.26 13.37 -11.79
CA ALA A 315 10.68 13.06 -12.00
C ALA A 315 11.46 13.09 -10.67
N ALA A 316 11.20 14.08 -9.82
CA ALA A 316 11.78 14.20 -8.49
C ALA A 316 11.37 13.02 -7.59
N ASN A 317 10.09 12.64 -7.60
CA ASN A 317 9.54 11.50 -6.85
C ASN A 317 10.33 10.22 -7.15
N ARG A 318 10.55 9.93 -8.44
CA ARG A 318 11.31 8.75 -8.88
C ARG A 318 12.75 8.75 -8.37
N ASN A 319 13.38 9.91 -8.33
CA ASN A 319 14.74 10.04 -7.83
C ASN A 319 14.79 9.91 -6.31
N ALA A 320 13.82 10.49 -5.58
CA ALA A 320 13.70 10.35 -4.12
C ALA A 320 13.45 8.89 -3.71
N ASP A 321 12.53 8.18 -4.38
CA ASP A 321 12.28 6.75 -4.17
C ASP A 321 13.57 5.94 -4.35
N PHE A 322 14.34 6.21 -5.42
CA PHE A 322 15.60 5.49 -5.65
C PHE A 322 16.56 5.67 -4.48
N VAL A 323 16.70 6.90 -3.98
CA VAL A 323 17.59 7.23 -2.85
C VAL A 323 17.14 6.52 -1.58
N ILE A 324 15.85 6.61 -1.23
CA ILE A 324 15.30 5.96 -0.03
C ILE A 324 15.58 4.45 -0.07
N SER A 325 15.33 3.77 -1.19
CA SER A 325 15.54 2.32 -1.28
C SER A 325 17.01 1.96 -1.13
N MET A 326 17.91 2.70 -1.79
CA MET A 326 19.35 2.43 -1.71
C MET A 326 19.88 2.67 -0.30
N SER A 327 19.51 3.79 0.32
CA SER A 327 19.91 4.15 1.67
C SER A 327 19.36 3.17 2.71
N ALA A 328 18.07 2.81 2.61
CA ALA A 328 17.45 1.84 3.52
C ALA A 328 18.15 0.47 3.46
N LYS A 329 18.55 0.02 2.26
CA LYS A 329 19.32 -1.22 2.10
C LYS A 329 20.67 -1.16 2.80
N GLU A 330 21.41 -0.05 2.67
CA GLU A 330 22.73 0.09 3.30
C GLU A 330 22.62 0.24 4.83
N TRP A 331 21.66 1.03 5.31
CA TRP A 331 21.38 1.14 6.74
C TRP A 331 21.03 -0.21 7.36
N ASN A 332 20.21 -1.02 6.70
CA ASN A 332 19.88 -2.36 7.17
C ASN A 332 21.12 -3.26 7.26
N LYS A 333 22.10 -3.10 6.36
CA LYS A 333 23.37 -3.84 6.41
C LYS A 333 24.25 -3.38 7.58
N ILE A 334 24.37 -2.06 7.80
CA ILE A 334 25.14 -1.48 8.91
C ILE A 334 24.52 -1.90 10.25
N ALA A 335 23.20 -1.82 10.35
CA ALA A 335 22.42 -2.21 11.53
C ALA A 335 22.70 -3.67 11.95
N GLN A 336 22.86 -4.58 11.00
CA GLN A 336 23.16 -5.99 11.26
C GLN A 336 24.56 -6.23 11.86
N MET A 337 25.47 -5.26 11.79
CA MET A 337 26.87 -5.42 12.24
C MET A 337 27.11 -5.06 13.71
N SER A 338 26.18 -4.40 14.40
CA SER A 338 26.36 -3.95 15.79
C SER A 338 25.35 -4.60 16.74
N LEU A 339 25.86 -5.44 17.66
CA LEU A 339 25.03 -6.12 18.66
C LEU A 339 24.26 -5.13 19.57
N ASN A 340 24.90 -4.03 19.98
CA ASN A 340 24.23 -3.00 20.79
C ASN A 340 23.09 -2.33 20.02
N TYR A 341 23.28 -2.05 18.74
CA TYR A 341 22.22 -1.48 17.90
C TYR A 341 21.04 -2.46 17.76
N ALA A 342 21.34 -3.73 17.47
CA ALA A 342 20.31 -4.77 17.38
C ALA A 342 19.49 -4.87 18.68
N LEU A 343 20.14 -4.86 19.84
CA LEU A 343 19.45 -4.91 21.14
C LEU A 343 18.59 -3.68 21.41
N ASN A 344 19.08 -2.46 21.09
CA ASN A 344 18.26 -1.25 21.24
C ASN A 344 17.07 -1.22 20.28
N ARG A 345 17.21 -1.79 19.07
CA ARG A 345 16.09 -1.96 18.15
C ARG A 345 15.02 -2.89 18.73
N GLU A 346 15.42 -3.97 19.40
CA GLU A 346 14.50 -4.87 20.10
C GLU A 346 13.79 -4.18 21.27
N VAL A 347 14.48 -3.30 22.01
CA VAL A 347 13.84 -2.48 23.05
C VAL A 347 12.73 -1.61 22.46
N LEU A 348 12.97 -0.91 21.34
CA LEU A 348 11.95 -0.09 20.68
C LEU A 348 10.76 -0.93 20.20
N ARG A 349 11.00 -2.16 19.72
CA ARG A 349 9.94 -3.10 19.34
C ARG A 349 9.07 -3.50 20.52
N LEU A 350 9.69 -3.86 21.65
CA LEU A 350 8.98 -4.22 22.88
C LEU A 350 8.16 -3.04 23.41
N GLU A 351 8.71 -1.83 23.43
CA GLU A 351 8.00 -0.61 23.83
C GLU A 351 6.74 -0.36 22.98
N ALA A 352 6.86 -0.47 21.66
CA ALA A 352 5.74 -0.27 20.75
C ALA A 352 4.63 -1.32 20.99
N ARG A 353 5.01 -2.59 21.18
CA ARG A 353 4.06 -3.68 21.46
C ARG A 353 3.36 -3.52 22.81
N ILE A 354 4.10 -3.21 23.87
CA ILE A 354 3.54 -2.89 25.20
C ILE A 354 2.48 -1.80 25.06
N ASN A 355 2.81 -0.69 24.38
CA ASN A 355 1.86 0.40 24.18
C ASN A 355 0.60 -0.03 23.41
N ALA A 356 0.71 -0.89 22.40
CA ALA A 356 -0.45 -1.42 21.69
C ALA A 356 -1.34 -2.29 22.59
N LEU A 357 -0.74 -3.21 23.36
CA LEU A 357 -1.47 -4.08 24.27
C LEU A 357 -2.18 -3.28 25.38
N LYS A 358 -1.55 -2.22 25.90
CA LYS A 358 -2.20 -1.31 26.86
C LYS A 358 -3.43 -0.62 26.27
N VAL A 359 -3.40 -0.23 25.00
CA VAL A 359 -4.56 0.35 24.29
C VAL A 359 -5.71 -0.66 24.18
N LEU A 360 -5.39 -1.95 24.08
CA LEU A 360 -6.39 -3.03 24.12
C LEU A 360 -6.91 -3.31 25.54
N GLY A 361 -6.41 -2.64 26.58
CA GLY A 361 -6.78 -2.89 27.97
C GLY A 361 -6.05 -4.07 28.61
N ILE A 362 -5.03 -4.62 27.96
CA ILE A 362 -4.22 -5.73 28.48
C ILE A 362 -3.21 -5.19 29.49
N ASN A 363 -3.10 -5.82 30.67
CA ASN A 363 -2.09 -5.47 31.66
C ASN A 363 -0.70 -5.96 31.22
N THR A 364 0.26 -5.03 31.11
CA THR A 364 1.64 -5.28 30.67
C THR A 364 2.69 -5.00 31.75
N GLU A 365 2.30 -4.76 33.01
CA GLU A 365 3.20 -4.34 34.09
C GLU A 365 4.42 -5.25 34.26
N SER A 366 4.23 -6.57 34.22
CA SER A 366 5.31 -7.56 34.32
C SER A 366 6.35 -7.43 33.20
N VAL A 367 5.90 -7.20 31.96
CA VAL A 367 6.80 -7.01 30.82
C VAL A 367 7.52 -5.66 30.90
N GLU A 368 6.86 -4.62 31.42
CA GLU A 368 7.47 -3.30 31.63
C GLU A 368 8.65 -3.37 32.62
N GLU A 369 8.54 -4.19 33.68
CA GLU A 369 9.64 -4.49 34.60
C GLU A 369 10.81 -5.19 33.90
N VAL A 370 10.52 -6.24 33.12
CA VAL A 370 11.54 -6.95 32.33
C VAL A 370 12.23 -6.02 31.33
N LEU A 371 11.47 -5.11 30.69
CA LEU A 371 12.02 -4.12 29.77
C LEU A 371 12.99 -3.15 30.46
N ALA A 372 12.70 -2.73 31.70
CA ALA A 372 13.62 -1.92 32.49
C ALA A 372 14.93 -2.67 32.75
N GLU A 373 14.86 -3.97 33.08
CA GLU A 373 16.05 -4.82 33.25
C GLU A 373 16.86 -4.99 31.95
N ILE A 374 16.18 -5.14 30.80
CA ILE A 374 16.83 -5.23 29.48
C ILE A 374 17.67 -3.96 29.24
N LYS A 375 17.08 -2.77 29.45
CA LYS A 375 17.77 -1.48 29.27
C LYS A 375 18.99 -1.36 30.18
N LEU A 376 18.89 -1.80 31.44
CA LEU A 376 20.01 -1.83 32.38
C LEU A 376 21.11 -2.81 31.95
N ALA A 377 20.75 -4.00 31.47
CA ALA A 377 21.69 -5.00 30.97
C ALA A 377 22.45 -4.49 29.73
N ILE A 378 21.77 -3.81 28.80
CA ILE A 378 22.40 -3.16 27.64
C ILE A 378 23.37 -2.06 28.09
N LYS A 379 22.95 -1.18 29.01
CA LYS A 379 23.79 -0.08 29.53
C LYS A 379 25.05 -0.59 30.23
N SER A 380 24.94 -1.71 30.94
CA SER A 380 26.05 -2.39 31.61
C SER A 380 26.86 -3.32 30.68
N LYS A 381 26.55 -3.34 29.37
CA LYS A 381 27.15 -4.21 28.35
C LYS A 381 27.03 -5.71 28.65
N ASN A 382 26.09 -6.10 29.51
CA ASN A 382 25.75 -7.49 29.77
C ASN A 382 24.76 -8.00 28.71
N TYR A 383 25.26 -8.15 27.47
CA TYR A 383 24.43 -8.51 26.32
C TYR A 383 23.84 -9.92 26.42
N SER A 384 24.51 -10.85 27.10
CA SER A 384 23.98 -12.20 27.34
C SER A 384 22.71 -12.16 28.19
N LYS A 385 22.72 -11.38 29.29
CA LYS A 385 21.52 -11.15 30.10
C LYS A 385 20.43 -10.46 29.28
N ALA A 386 20.77 -9.41 28.52
CA ALA A 386 19.80 -8.68 27.69
C ALA A 386 19.10 -9.59 26.67
N LEU A 387 19.85 -10.45 25.97
CA LEU A 387 19.29 -11.39 24.98
C LEU A 387 18.30 -12.38 25.62
N LYS A 388 18.63 -12.90 26.80
CA LYS A 388 17.74 -13.81 27.54
C LYS A 388 16.44 -13.10 27.93
N LEU A 389 16.53 -11.92 28.54
CA LEU A 389 15.37 -11.14 28.97
C LEU A 389 14.49 -10.69 27.78
N ILE A 390 15.10 -10.32 26.65
CA ILE A 390 14.33 -9.98 25.43
C ILE A 390 13.49 -11.17 24.96
N LYS A 391 14.07 -12.39 24.99
CA LYS A 391 13.32 -13.59 24.61
C LYS A 391 12.13 -13.82 25.55
N GLU A 392 12.36 -13.69 26.86
CA GLU A 392 11.32 -13.83 27.89
C GLU A 392 10.19 -12.80 27.68
N ALA A 393 10.53 -11.51 27.51
CA ALA A 393 9.55 -10.45 27.25
C ALA A 393 8.73 -10.67 25.98
N LYS A 394 9.36 -11.17 24.90
CA LYS A 394 8.65 -11.49 23.64
C LYS A 394 7.65 -12.63 23.82
N GLU A 395 8.06 -13.70 24.49
CA GLU A 395 7.18 -14.83 24.76
C GLU A 395 5.98 -14.39 25.62
N GLU A 396 6.23 -13.60 26.66
CA GLU A 396 5.17 -13.10 27.54
C GLU A 396 4.15 -12.19 26.82
N LEU A 397 4.62 -11.21 26.03
CA LEU A 397 3.73 -10.35 25.23
C LEU A 397 2.88 -11.14 24.24
N ARG A 398 3.46 -12.17 23.62
CA ARG A 398 2.73 -13.04 22.68
C ARG A 398 1.61 -13.79 23.40
N GLU A 399 1.90 -14.40 24.55
CA GLU A 399 0.87 -15.11 25.34
C GLU A 399 -0.23 -14.16 25.82
N MET A 400 0.13 -12.95 26.27
CA MET A 400 -0.84 -11.91 26.64
C MET A 400 -1.79 -11.58 25.47
N PHE A 401 -1.24 -11.38 24.27
CA PHE A 401 -2.02 -11.06 23.07
C PHE A 401 -2.92 -12.22 22.61
N ILE A 402 -2.41 -13.46 22.62
CA ILE A 402 -3.19 -14.65 22.23
C ILE A 402 -4.37 -14.88 23.20
N ASN A 403 -4.15 -14.68 24.50
CA ASN A 403 -5.19 -14.86 25.50
C ASN A 403 -6.33 -13.84 25.32
N GLU A 404 -6.01 -12.59 24.98
CA GLU A 404 -7.02 -11.57 24.68
C GLU A 404 -7.88 -11.96 23.46
N LYS A 405 -7.26 -12.43 22.36
CA LYS A 405 -8.02 -12.88 21.18
C LYS A 405 -9.02 -14.00 21.47
N ARG A 406 -8.74 -14.86 22.45
CA ARG A 406 -9.65 -15.95 22.87
C ARG A 406 -10.80 -15.44 23.73
N HIS A 407 -10.64 -14.27 24.36
CA HIS A 407 -11.58 -13.68 25.30
C HIS A 407 -11.72 -12.17 25.04
N PRO A 408 -12.26 -11.76 23.88
CA PRO A 408 -12.26 -10.37 23.48
C PRO A 408 -12.97 -9.51 24.54
N LEU A 409 -12.25 -8.54 25.09
CA LEU A 409 -12.83 -7.52 25.95
C LEU A 409 -13.92 -6.76 25.18
N PRO A 410 -14.94 -6.20 25.88
CA PRO A 410 -15.94 -5.38 25.22
C PRO A 410 -15.25 -4.20 24.52
N VAL A 411 -15.31 -4.17 23.18
CA VAL A 411 -14.73 -3.08 22.39
C VAL A 411 -15.39 -1.77 22.82
N PRO A 412 -14.64 -0.73 23.23
CA PRO A 412 -15.21 0.59 23.48
C PRO A 412 -15.94 1.09 22.22
N PRO A 413 -17.08 1.81 22.33
CA PRO A 413 -17.97 2.08 21.19
C PRO A 413 -17.38 2.91 20.03
N ASP A 414 -16.12 3.34 20.09
CA ASP A 414 -15.59 4.46 19.28
C ASP A 414 -14.85 4.03 17.99
N HIS A 415 -14.94 2.77 17.58
CA HIS A 415 -14.24 2.29 16.36
C HIS A 415 -15.15 1.75 15.25
N ARG A 416 -16.48 1.72 15.47
CA ARG A 416 -17.45 1.26 14.47
C ARG A 416 -18.28 2.38 13.82
N GLU A 417 -18.31 3.60 14.38
CA GLU A 417 -19.39 4.55 14.04
C GLU A 417 -19.19 5.46 12.81
N GLU A 418 -18.02 5.54 12.18
CA GLU A 418 -17.87 6.44 11.00
C GLU A 418 -18.29 5.84 9.65
N ARG A 419 -18.73 4.57 9.58
CA ARG A 419 -19.15 3.94 8.32
C ARG A 419 -20.54 3.28 8.39
N GLY A 420 -21.53 4.00 8.93
CA GLY A 420 -22.87 3.41 9.13
C GLY A 420 -24.05 4.37 9.11
N GLY A 421 -23.98 5.52 8.45
CA GLY A 421 -25.12 6.43 8.32
C GLY A 421 -26.04 6.08 7.14
N HIS A 422 -26.92 5.10 7.29
CA HIS A 422 -28.06 4.93 6.37
C HIS A 422 -29.00 6.13 6.51
N ALA A 423 -28.84 7.13 5.64
CA ALA A 423 -29.86 8.14 5.41
C ALA A 423 -31.08 7.46 4.77
N LYS A 424 -32.11 7.21 5.58
CA LYS A 424 -33.44 6.83 5.12
C LYS A 424 -33.94 7.91 4.16
N ASN A 425 -34.23 7.50 2.91
CA ASN A 425 -34.97 8.30 1.95
C ASN A 425 -36.31 8.78 2.55
N PRO A 426 -36.66 10.06 2.44
CA PRO A 426 -38.04 10.45 2.35
C PRO A 426 -38.46 10.41 0.87
N ARG A 427 -39.38 9.49 0.54
CA ARG A 427 -40.35 9.69 -0.55
C ARG A 427 -41.47 10.59 -0.02
N PRO A 428 -42.30 11.24 -0.86
CA PRO A 428 -42.41 11.14 -2.32
C PRO A 428 -41.78 12.30 -3.10
#